data_AF-A0A848EFB3-F1
#
_entry.id   AF-A0A848EFB3-F1
#
_cell.length_a   1.000
_cell.length_b   1.000
_cell.length_c   1.000
_cell.angle_alpha   90.00
_cell.angle_beta   90.00
_cell.angle_gamma   90.00
#
_symmetry.space_group_name_H-M   'P 1'
#
loop_
_entity.id
_entity.type
_entity.pdbx_description
1 polymer ?
#
loop_
_entity_poly.entity_id
_entity_poly.type
_entity_poly.pdbx_seq_one_letter_code
_entity_poly.pdbx_strand_id
1 'polypeptide(L)'
;MSAGSVIEQFFSHLSDVNANASMTFSKGSSPVTTLTNYYLIGNTTGKDSCYIISHGGQHRKDYWLDNMSFKVPAGVTVSFFHDHGDIFSYSYNRFASGDASDLPVVKASDGKKVYTGGENCENYILNKFHGRHGANENYQDLQALAAPGNHLFVVVRNRWFHAGVSLKDCIKAVREAVPSVKTFYCMFCRATDDSTTWFSATAGAIKTKQGDGSWA
;
A
#
# COMPACT_ATOMS: atom_id res chain seq x y z
N MET A 1 -14.56 -8.22 24.48
CA MET A 1 -14.84 -6.77 24.37
C MET A 1 -16.33 -6.59 24.13
N SER A 2 -16.97 -5.64 24.79
CA SER A 2 -18.38 -5.33 24.52
C SER A 2 -18.48 -4.46 23.26
N ALA A 3 -19.59 -4.52 22.54
CA ALA A 3 -19.80 -3.66 21.36
C ALA A 3 -19.69 -2.15 21.71
N GLY A 4 -20.10 -1.77 22.93
CA GLY A 4 -19.98 -0.41 23.45
C GLY A 4 -18.53 0.08 23.53
N SER A 5 -17.60 -0.76 24.02
CA SER A 5 -16.19 -0.35 24.14
C SER A 5 -15.50 -0.16 22.78
N VAL A 6 -15.96 -0.84 21.73
CA VAL A 6 -15.40 -0.73 20.38
C VAL A 6 -15.84 0.58 19.71
N ILE A 7 -17.10 0.95 19.87
CA ILE A 7 -17.65 2.19 19.31
C ILE A 7 -17.02 3.41 19.99
N GLU A 8 -16.84 3.37 21.31
CA GLU A 8 -16.15 4.45 22.05
C GLU A 8 -14.68 4.59 21.61
N GLN A 9 -13.95 3.48 21.47
CA GLN A 9 -12.58 3.49 20.94
C GLN A 9 -12.53 4.06 19.51
N PHE A 10 -13.51 3.72 18.67
CA PHE A 10 -13.61 4.25 17.31
C PHE A 10 -13.80 5.77 17.29
N PHE A 11 -14.74 6.30 18.09
CA PHE A 11 -14.97 7.75 18.13
C PHE A 11 -13.84 8.52 18.81
N SER A 12 -13.25 7.98 19.88
CA SER A 12 -12.05 8.56 20.51
C SER A 12 -10.90 8.63 19.52
N HIS A 13 -10.68 7.54 18.77
CA HIS A 13 -9.65 7.50 17.75
C HIS A 13 -9.93 8.50 16.62
N LEU A 14 -11.15 8.56 16.09
CA LEU A 14 -11.55 9.56 15.09
C LEU A 14 -11.25 11.00 15.55
N SER A 15 -11.54 11.30 16.82
CA SER A 15 -11.25 12.61 17.42
C SER A 15 -9.74 12.90 17.42
N ASP A 16 -8.93 11.97 17.93
CA ASP A 16 -7.47 12.11 17.99
C ASP A 16 -6.85 12.29 16.59
N VAL A 17 -7.38 11.58 15.60
CA VAL A 17 -6.92 11.65 14.21
C VAL A 17 -7.20 13.01 13.59
N ASN A 18 -8.40 13.55 13.83
CA ASN A 18 -8.77 14.87 13.32
C ASN A 18 -8.02 16.00 14.04
N ALA A 19 -7.64 15.78 15.30
CA ALA A 19 -6.93 16.77 16.10
C ALA A 19 -5.41 16.83 15.81
N ASN A 20 -4.80 15.73 15.36
CA ASN A 20 -3.36 15.66 15.14
C ASN A 20 -2.95 15.96 13.69
N ALA A 21 -2.01 16.88 13.52
CA ALA A 21 -1.53 17.24 12.18
C ALA A 21 -0.91 16.05 11.44
N SER A 22 -1.27 15.92 10.16
CA SER A 22 -0.55 15.07 9.21
C SER A 22 0.91 15.54 9.08
N MET A 23 1.80 14.64 8.62
CA MET A 23 3.17 15.07 8.30
C MET A 23 3.13 16.17 7.24
N THR A 24 4.10 17.07 7.30
CA THR A 24 4.15 18.20 6.37
C THR A 24 4.52 17.71 4.97
N PHE A 25 4.03 18.43 3.97
CA PHE A 25 4.45 18.27 2.58
C PHE A 25 5.40 19.43 2.23
N SER A 26 6.35 19.17 1.34
CA SER A 26 7.20 20.20 0.76
C SER A 26 6.41 21.04 -0.23
N LYS A 27 6.42 22.37 -0.04
CA LYS A 27 5.79 23.32 -0.95
C LYS A 27 6.57 23.36 -2.27
N GLY A 28 5.88 23.28 -3.40
CA GLY A 28 6.49 23.31 -4.73
C GLY A 28 7.14 21.99 -5.18
N SER A 29 7.02 20.92 -4.40
CA SER A 29 7.40 19.56 -4.81
C SER A 29 6.24 18.86 -5.55
N SER A 30 6.37 17.56 -5.79
CA SER A 30 5.34 16.74 -6.46
C SER A 30 3.93 17.01 -5.94
N PRO A 31 2.93 17.03 -6.83
CA PRO A 31 1.55 17.32 -6.44
C PRO A 31 1.02 16.26 -5.48
N VAL A 32 0.12 16.70 -4.60
CA VAL A 32 -0.54 15.84 -3.63
C VAL A 32 -2.04 16.01 -3.78
N THR A 33 -2.75 14.91 -4.05
CA THR A 33 -4.21 14.88 -4.04
C THR A 33 -4.68 14.25 -2.73
N THR A 34 -5.56 14.95 -2.03
CA THR A 34 -6.14 14.47 -0.78
C THR A 34 -7.45 13.73 -1.08
N LEU A 35 -7.51 12.45 -0.74
CA LEU A 35 -8.74 11.64 -0.73
C LEU A 35 -9.23 11.48 0.72
N THR A 36 -10.41 10.88 0.93
CA THR A 36 -10.98 10.70 2.28
C THR A 36 -10.00 10.05 3.26
N ASN A 37 -9.46 8.88 2.91
CA ASN A 37 -8.55 8.11 3.77
C ASN A 37 -7.09 8.08 3.27
N TYR A 38 -6.82 8.64 2.08
CA TYR A 38 -5.53 8.47 1.39
C TYR A 38 -4.94 9.79 0.87
N TYR A 39 -3.62 9.85 0.77
CA TYR A 39 -2.94 10.83 -0.07
C TYR A 39 -2.41 10.14 -1.32
N LEU A 40 -2.67 10.74 -2.48
CA LEU A 40 -1.96 10.44 -3.72
C LEU A 40 -0.80 11.42 -3.84
N ILE A 41 0.42 10.91 -4.03
CA ILE A 41 1.64 11.70 -4.15
C ILE A 41 2.27 11.43 -5.52
N GLY A 42 2.42 12.48 -6.34
CA GLY A 42 2.91 12.39 -7.71
C GLY A 42 1.88 12.84 -8.74
N ASN A 43 2.34 13.05 -9.98
CA ASN A 43 1.46 13.43 -11.09
C ASN A 43 0.51 12.27 -11.43
N THR A 44 -0.80 12.52 -11.41
CA THR A 44 -1.84 11.53 -11.69
C THR A 44 -2.14 11.37 -13.19
N THR A 45 -1.75 12.33 -14.02
CA THR A 45 -2.09 12.36 -15.44
C THR A 45 -1.40 11.24 -16.19
N GLY A 46 -2.19 10.41 -16.89
CA GLY A 46 -1.67 9.34 -17.75
C GLY A 46 -1.00 8.18 -17.00
N LYS A 47 -1.15 8.09 -15.68
CA LYS A 47 -0.58 7.00 -14.89
C LYS A 47 -1.34 5.71 -15.06
N ASP A 48 -0.63 4.64 -15.37
CA ASP A 48 -1.15 3.28 -15.50
C ASP A 48 -0.91 2.41 -14.26
N SER A 49 -0.06 2.90 -13.34
CA SER A 49 0.40 2.16 -12.18
C SER A 49 0.47 3.04 -10.93
N CYS A 50 0.27 2.42 -9.77
CA CYS A 50 0.33 3.07 -8.46
C CYS A 50 1.00 2.16 -7.43
N TYR A 51 1.85 2.73 -6.59
CA TYR A 51 2.55 2.06 -5.49
C TYR A 51 1.81 2.33 -4.18
N ILE A 52 1.34 1.27 -3.53
CA ILE A 52 0.68 1.35 -2.23
C ILE A 52 1.74 1.26 -1.15
N ILE A 53 2.04 2.39 -0.51
CA ILE A 53 3.04 2.51 0.54
C ILE A 53 2.31 2.51 1.89
N SER A 54 2.38 1.38 2.58
CA SER A 54 1.59 1.14 3.80
C SER A 54 2.30 0.16 4.73
N HIS A 55 1.82 0.06 5.96
CA HIS A 55 1.84 -1.23 6.64
C HIS A 55 0.57 -2.01 6.26
N GLY A 56 0.61 -3.33 6.39
CA GLY A 56 -0.50 -4.19 5.98
C GLY A 56 -0.58 -5.42 6.85
N GLY A 57 -1.80 -5.90 7.07
CA GLY A 57 -2.04 -7.12 7.82
C GLY A 57 -3.43 -7.67 7.55
N GLN A 58 -3.58 -8.97 7.73
CA GLN A 58 -4.82 -9.70 7.64
C GLN A 58 -5.02 -10.47 8.97
N HIS A 59 -5.27 -9.73 10.04
CA HIS A 59 -5.51 -10.29 11.37
C HIS A 59 -7.01 -10.51 11.57
N ARG A 60 -7.44 -11.69 11.99
CA ARG A 60 -8.88 -12.05 12.04
C ARG A 60 -9.70 -11.07 12.88
N LYS A 61 -9.11 -10.56 13.96
CA LYS A 61 -9.77 -9.59 14.86
C LYS A 61 -10.03 -8.22 14.21
N ASP A 62 -9.37 -7.90 13.10
CA ASP A 62 -9.51 -6.61 12.43
C ASP A 62 -10.66 -6.62 11.41
N TYR A 63 -11.18 -7.80 11.04
CA TYR A 63 -12.22 -7.99 10.02
C TYR A 63 -13.60 -8.30 10.61
N TRP A 64 -14.00 -7.54 11.64
CA TRP A 64 -15.33 -7.75 12.23
C TRP A 64 -16.48 -7.40 11.28
N LEU A 65 -16.24 -6.62 10.22
CA LEU A 65 -17.27 -6.11 9.30
C LEU A 65 -16.96 -6.32 7.79
N ASP A 66 -15.82 -6.92 7.42
CA ASP A 66 -15.43 -7.06 6.01
C ASP A 66 -14.96 -8.50 5.69
N ASN A 67 -15.09 -8.89 4.43
CA ASN A 67 -14.61 -10.18 3.95
C ASN A 67 -13.08 -10.15 3.86
N MET A 68 -12.44 -11.23 4.33
CA MET A 68 -11.00 -11.43 4.26
C MET A 68 -10.46 -11.47 2.81
N SER A 69 -11.33 -11.62 1.81
CA SER A 69 -10.96 -11.55 0.39
C SER A 69 -11.90 -10.67 -0.41
N PHE A 70 -11.42 -10.18 -1.56
CA PHE A 70 -12.22 -9.43 -2.52
C PHE A 70 -11.94 -9.88 -3.95
N LYS A 71 -12.92 -9.65 -4.84
CA LYS A 71 -12.75 -9.82 -6.28
C LYS A 71 -11.97 -8.63 -6.85
N VAL A 72 -10.82 -8.90 -7.46
CA VAL A 72 -10.06 -7.85 -8.15
C VAL A 72 -10.93 -7.28 -9.29
N PRO A 73 -11.07 -5.95 -9.41
CA PRO A 73 -11.87 -5.36 -10.48
C PRO A 73 -11.37 -5.73 -11.88
N ALA A 74 -12.27 -5.79 -12.86
CA ALA A 74 -11.88 -6.04 -14.25
C ALA A 74 -10.85 -5.01 -14.74
N GLY A 75 -9.85 -5.49 -15.48
CA GLY A 75 -8.75 -4.66 -16.01
C GLY A 75 -7.73 -4.18 -14.96
N VAL A 76 -7.80 -4.69 -13.73
CA VAL A 76 -6.86 -4.37 -12.65
C VAL A 76 -5.95 -5.54 -12.35
N THR A 77 -4.69 -5.23 -12.06
CA THR A 77 -3.67 -6.13 -11.54
C THR A 77 -3.22 -5.65 -10.17
N VAL A 78 -3.20 -6.56 -9.19
CA VAL A 78 -2.66 -6.34 -7.85
C VAL A 78 -1.43 -7.23 -7.71
N SER A 79 -0.27 -6.61 -7.50
CA SER A 79 1.02 -7.29 -7.43
C SER A 79 1.66 -7.09 -6.06
N PHE A 80 2.21 -8.17 -5.53
CA PHE A 80 3.00 -8.23 -4.30
C PHE A 80 4.42 -8.70 -4.61
N PHE A 81 5.34 -8.44 -3.69
CA PHE A 81 6.76 -8.83 -3.85
C PHE A 81 7.13 -10.08 -3.05
N HIS A 82 6.22 -10.60 -2.24
CA HIS A 82 6.50 -11.67 -1.28
C HIS A 82 5.23 -12.45 -0.95
N ASP A 83 5.37 -13.53 -0.18
CA ASP A 83 4.27 -14.46 0.06
C ASP A 83 3.24 -13.89 1.03
N HIS A 84 2.03 -14.41 0.93
CA HIS A 84 1.03 -14.24 1.97
C HIS A 84 1.56 -14.84 3.28
N GLY A 85 1.40 -14.13 4.39
CA GLY A 85 1.94 -14.52 5.69
C GLY A 85 3.33 -13.95 5.98
N ASP A 86 4.02 -13.35 5.00
CA ASP A 86 5.31 -12.72 5.25
C ASP A 86 5.15 -11.29 5.83
N ILE A 87 6.01 -10.99 6.80
CA ILE A 87 6.32 -9.62 7.22
C ILE A 87 7.33 -9.05 6.22
N PHE A 88 7.09 -7.83 5.73
CA PHE A 88 7.87 -7.22 4.66
C PHE A 88 8.76 -6.10 5.16
N SER A 89 10.00 -6.08 4.69
CA SER A 89 10.93 -4.97 4.89
C SER A 89 11.54 -4.55 3.56
N TYR A 90 11.34 -3.29 3.19
CA TYR A 90 11.99 -2.66 2.03
C TYR A 90 12.17 -1.17 2.28
N SER A 91 13.35 -0.66 1.95
CA SER A 91 13.62 0.78 2.04
C SER A 91 13.28 1.44 0.70
N TYR A 92 12.26 2.28 0.66
CA TYR A 92 11.82 2.94 -0.57
C TYR A 92 12.75 4.08 -1.00
N ASN A 93 13.76 4.46 -0.20
CA ASN A 93 14.86 5.31 -0.69
C ASN A 93 15.61 4.67 -1.87
N ARG A 94 15.42 3.37 -2.08
CA ARG A 94 15.93 2.65 -3.24
C ARG A 94 15.18 2.96 -4.54
N PHE A 95 14.04 3.67 -4.51
CA PHE A 95 13.34 4.22 -5.69
C PHE A 95 14.06 5.40 -6.36
N ALA A 96 15.29 5.75 -5.94
CA ALA A 96 15.93 7.02 -6.23
C ALA A 96 16.17 7.31 -7.73
N SER A 97 16.35 6.30 -8.59
CA SER A 97 16.51 6.49 -10.04
C SER A 97 15.17 6.50 -10.79
N GLY A 98 14.13 5.96 -10.16
CA GLY A 98 12.83 5.75 -10.74
C GLY A 98 12.76 4.77 -11.90
N ASP A 99 13.81 3.95 -12.04
CA ASP A 99 13.88 2.81 -12.96
C ASP A 99 13.15 1.59 -12.36
N ALA A 100 12.66 0.70 -13.21
CA ALA A 100 12.17 -0.61 -12.81
C ALA A 100 13.23 -1.43 -12.04
N SER A 101 14.53 -1.16 -12.24
CA SER A 101 15.63 -1.77 -11.47
C SER A 101 15.61 -1.45 -9.97
N ASP A 102 14.88 -0.41 -9.57
CA ASP A 102 14.77 0.06 -8.19
C ASP A 102 13.60 -0.55 -7.43
N LEU A 103 12.88 -1.45 -8.07
CA LEU A 103 11.77 -2.16 -7.46
C LEU A 103 12.27 -3.25 -6.50
N PRO A 104 11.44 -3.70 -5.54
CA PRO A 104 11.81 -4.84 -4.72
C PRO A 104 11.91 -6.09 -5.60
N VAL A 105 12.97 -6.88 -5.41
CA VAL A 105 13.03 -8.21 -6.01
C VAL A 105 11.90 -9.06 -5.44
N VAL A 106 11.19 -9.77 -6.31
CA VAL A 106 10.13 -10.70 -5.92
C VAL A 106 10.75 -11.93 -5.24
N LYS A 107 10.26 -12.31 -4.06
CA LYS A 107 10.66 -13.54 -3.36
C LYS A 107 10.47 -14.75 -4.27
N ALA A 108 11.55 -15.50 -4.50
CA ALA A 108 11.51 -16.73 -5.28
C ALA A 108 10.80 -17.85 -4.49
N SER A 109 9.51 -18.03 -4.75
CA SER A 109 8.67 -19.08 -4.16
C SER A 109 7.39 -19.26 -4.98
N ASP A 110 6.71 -20.39 -4.76
CA ASP A 110 5.47 -20.75 -5.46
C ASP A 110 4.22 -20.02 -4.94
N GLY A 111 4.36 -19.19 -3.89
CA GLY A 111 3.24 -18.43 -3.35
C GLY A 111 2.65 -17.46 -4.37
N LYS A 112 1.32 -17.29 -4.35
CA LYS A 112 0.62 -16.35 -5.25
C LYS A 112 0.91 -14.90 -4.86
N LYS A 113 1.35 -14.12 -5.83
CA LYS A 113 1.79 -12.71 -5.66
C LYS A 113 1.16 -11.76 -6.67
N VAL A 114 0.47 -12.27 -7.69
CA VAL A 114 -0.20 -11.45 -8.70
C VAL A 114 -1.64 -11.92 -8.80
N TYR A 115 -2.56 -10.96 -8.77
CA TYR A 115 -3.99 -11.17 -8.85
C TYR A 115 -4.55 -10.23 -9.92
N THR A 116 -5.31 -10.76 -10.85
CA THR A 116 -5.88 -10.07 -12.01
C THR A 116 -7.40 -10.04 -11.92
N GLY A 117 -8.05 -9.24 -12.77
CA GLY A 117 -9.50 -9.02 -12.74
C GLY A 117 -10.32 -10.31 -12.66
N GLY A 118 -11.23 -10.38 -11.67
CA GLY A 118 -12.09 -11.52 -11.39
C GLY A 118 -11.50 -12.56 -10.41
N GLU A 119 -10.19 -12.52 -10.16
CA GLU A 119 -9.56 -13.37 -9.17
C GLU A 119 -9.89 -12.91 -7.73
N ASN A 120 -9.88 -13.85 -6.79
CA ASN A 120 -9.97 -13.53 -5.36
C ASN A 120 -8.57 -13.17 -4.85
N CYS A 121 -8.42 -11.94 -4.36
CA CYS A 121 -7.24 -11.45 -3.66
C CYS A 121 -7.57 -11.33 -2.17
N GLU A 122 -6.61 -11.62 -1.30
CA GLU A 122 -6.73 -11.32 0.12
C GLU A 122 -6.89 -9.81 0.28
N ASN A 123 -7.84 -9.40 1.11
CA ASN A 123 -7.99 -8.02 1.50
C ASN A 123 -7.09 -7.79 2.72
N TYR A 124 -6.25 -6.76 2.70
CA TYR A 124 -5.37 -6.41 3.82
C TYR A 124 -5.85 -5.09 4.44
N ILE A 125 -5.88 -5.01 5.78
CA ILE A 125 -6.07 -3.74 6.48
C ILE A 125 -4.77 -3.00 6.35
N LEU A 126 -4.88 -1.78 5.83
CA LEU A 126 -3.78 -0.89 5.59
C LEU A 126 -3.75 0.13 6.73
N ASN A 127 -2.56 0.34 7.27
CA ASN A 127 -2.28 1.37 8.26
C ASN A 127 -1.13 2.22 7.76
N LYS A 128 -1.13 3.51 8.16
CA LYS A 128 -0.11 4.46 7.75
C LYS A 128 1.30 3.87 7.90
N PHE A 129 1.98 3.81 6.76
CA PHE A 129 3.42 3.60 6.67
C PHE A 129 4.14 4.66 7.50
N HIS A 130 5.26 4.31 8.14
CA HIS A 130 6.02 5.09 9.11
C HIS A 130 5.95 6.62 8.97
N GLY A 131 6.00 7.31 10.12
CA GLY A 131 5.90 8.76 10.19
C GLY A 131 6.63 9.38 11.38
N ARG A 132 7.81 8.85 11.68
CA ARG A 132 8.71 9.45 12.68
C ARG A 132 9.72 10.33 11.94
N HIS A 133 9.74 11.62 12.26
CA HIS A 133 10.82 12.52 11.85
C HIS A 133 12.14 11.94 12.39
N GLY A 134 13.00 11.40 11.52
CA GLY A 134 14.32 10.90 11.94
C GLY A 134 15.03 9.93 11.00
N ALA A 135 14.31 9.23 10.13
CA ALA A 135 14.93 8.34 9.16
C ALA A 135 14.08 8.34 7.90
N ASN A 136 14.41 9.16 6.90
CA ASN A 136 14.01 9.20 5.46
C ASN A 136 12.60 8.78 5.00
N GLU A 137 11.66 8.41 5.88
CA GLU A 137 10.36 7.76 5.68
C GLU A 137 9.24 8.74 5.98
N ASN A 138 9.23 9.87 5.27
CA ASN A 138 8.22 10.91 5.40
C ASN A 138 7.60 11.28 4.03
N TYR A 139 6.60 12.16 4.05
CA TYR A 139 5.91 12.57 2.83
C TYR A 139 6.77 13.43 1.91
N GLN A 140 7.71 14.21 2.44
CA GLN A 140 8.66 14.98 1.64
C GLN A 140 9.56 14.07 0.79
N ASP A 141 10.03 12.97 1.37
CA ASP A 141 10.87 11.99 0.68
C ASP A 141 10.06 11.28 -0.42
N LEU A 142 8.80 10.91 -0.17
CA LEU A 142 7.91 10.39 -1.20
C LEU A 142 7.61 11.42 -2.31
N GLN A 143 7.47 12.70 -1.96
CA GLN A 143 7.32 13.77 -2.97
C GLN A 143 8.59 13.91 -3.81
N ALA A 144 9.78 13.80 -3.22
CA ALA A 144 11.04 13.84 -3.95
C ALA A 144 11.16 12.67 -4.93
N LEU A 145 10.78 11.46 -4.50
CA LEU A 145 10.77 10.27 -5.36
C LEU A 145 9.72 10.35 -6.49
N ALA A 146 8.60 11.04 -6.26
CA ALA A 146 7.59 11.25 -7.28
C ALA A 146 7.95 12.38 -8.27
N ALA A 147 8.93 13.24 -7.94
CA ALA A 147 9.23 14.47 -8.67
C ALA A 147 9.71 14.27 -10.12
N PRO A 148 10.49 13.22 -10.44
CA PRO A 148 10.80 12.88 -11.84
C PRO A 148 9.54 12.59 -12.68
N GLY A 149 8.39 12.43 -12.04
CA GLY A 149 7.11 12.20 -12.70
C GLY A 149 6.90 10.76 -13.11
N ASN A 150 7.76 9.82 -12.70
CA ASN A 150 7.65 8.40 -13.06
C ASN A 150 6.70 7.63 -12.14
N HIS A 151 6.58 8.03 -10.87
CA HIS A 151 5.81 7.30 -9.87
C HIS A 151 4.56 8.04 -9.40
N LEU A 152 3.56 7.23 -9.05
CA LEU A 152 2.38 7.64 -8.31
C LEU A 152 2.31 6.76 -7.06
N PHE A 153 2.38 7.39 -5.89
CA PHE A 153 2.27 6.70 -4.60
C PHE A 153 0.91 6.95 -3.99
N VAL A 154 0.37 5.96 -3.29
CA VAL A 154 -0.76 6.12 -2.38
C VAL A 154 -0.33 5.74 -0.97
N VAL A 155 -0.62 6.62 -0.01
CA VAL A 155 -0.37 6.41 1.42
C VAL A 155 -1.66 6.63 2.22
N VAL A 156 -1.79 5.93 3.34
CA VAL A 156 -2.89 6.14 4.29
C VAL A 156 -2.66 7.45 5.06
N ARG A 157 -3.68 8.32 5.11
CA ARG A 157 -3.61 9.62 5.83
C ARG A 157 -3.51 9.44 7.35
N ASN A 158 -4.14 8.38 7.86
CA ASN A 158 -4.47 8.23 9.27
C ASN A 158 -3.41 7.46 10.08
N ARG A 159 -3.03 7.98 11.26
CA ARG A 159 -2.12 7.31 12.20
C ARG A 159 -2.89 6.23 13.01
N TRP A 160 -2.56 4.96 12.75
CA TRP A 160 -2.87 3.76 13.55
C TRP A 160 -4.35 3.34 13.64
N PHE A 161 -4.73 2.41 12.76
CA PHE A 161 -5.97 1.61 12.76
C PHE A 161 -7.29 2.37 12.55
N HIS A 162 -7.89 2.23 11.37
CA HIS A 162 -9.18 2.85 11.04
C HIS A 162 -10.05 1.93 10.17
N ALA A 163 -11.35 1.89 10.45
CA ALA A 163 -12.32 1.15 9.63
C ALA A 163 -12.38 1.73 8.21
N GLY A 164 -12.43 0.89 7.17
CA GLY A 164 -12.50 1.35 5.78
C GLY A 164 -11.16 1.82 5.18
N VAL A 165 -10.05 1.34 5.74
CA VAL A 165 -8.72 1.46 5.14
C VAL A 165 -8.23 0.07 4.74
N SER A 166 -8.98 -0.59 3.85
CA SER A 166 -8.62 -1.90 3.30
C SER A 166 -7.90 -1.76 1.95
N LEU A 167 -7.21 -2.80 1.49
CA LEU A 167 -6.62 -2.85 0.15
C LEU A 167 -7.69 -2.65 -0.93
N LYS A 168 -8.85 -3.30 -0.77
CA LYS A 168 -10.01 -3.14 -1.63
C LYS A 168 -10.45 -1.69 -1.73
N ASP A 169 -10.61 -1.01 -0.60
CA ASP A 169 -11.07 0.39 -0.56
C ASP A 169 -10.01 1.35 -1.09
N CYS A 170 -8.73 1.04 -0.88
CA CYS A 170 -7.61 1.79 -1.44
C CYS A 170 -7.63 1.72 -2.97
N ILE A 171 -7.70 0.52 -3.54
CA ILE A 171 -7.79 0.32 -5.00
C ILE A 171 -9.00 1.06 -5.57
N LYS A 172 -10.16 0.96 -4.91
CA LYS A 172 -11.36 1.68 -5.33
C LYS A 172 -11.14 3.19 -5.35
N ALA A 173 -10.67 3.77 -4.24
CA ALA A 173 -10.47 5.21 -4.11
C ALA A 173 -9.44 5.76 -5.10
N VAL A 174 -8.34 5.03 -5.33
CA VAL A 174 -7.33 5.43 -6.32
C VAL A 174 -7.90 5.39 -7.73
N ARG A 175 -8.68 4.36 -8.09
CA ARG A 175 -9.28 4.25 -9.43
C ARG A 175 -10.37 5.28 -9.68
N GLU A 176 -11.13 5.67 -8.67
CA GLU A 176 -12.10 6.77 -8.78
C GLU A 176 -11.39 8.10 -9.05
N ALA A 177 -10.24 8.34 -8.42
CA ALA A 177 -9.46 9.56 -8.60
C ALA A 177 -8.59 9.54 -9.88
N VAL A 178 -8.09 8.36 -10.28
CA VAL A 178 -7.16 8.17 -11.41
C VAL A 178 -7.57 6.91 -12.20
N PRO A 179 -8.61 7.00 -13.06
CA PRO A 179 -9.20 5.84 -13.74
C PRO A 179 -8.24 5.09 -14.68
N SER A 180 -7.16 5.74 -15.12
CA SER A 180 -6.13 5.15 -15.97
C SER A 180 -5.26 4.12 -15.25
N VAL A 181 -5.21 4.14 -13.90
CA VAL A 181 -4.43 3.19 -13.12
C VAL A 181 -5.04 1.79 -13.21
N LYS A 182 -4.22 0.86 -13.70
CA LYS A 182 -4.55 -0.56 -13.90
C LYS A 182 -3.70 -1.47 -13.02
N THR A 183 -2.50 -1.06 -12.64
CA THR A 183 -1.57 -1.90 -11.86
C THR A 183 -1.30 -1.30 -10.49
N PHE A 184 -1.47 -2.10 -9.45
CA PHE A 184 -1.17 -1.75 -8.07
C PHE A 184 -0.01 -2.58 -7.56
N TYR A 185 1.08 -1.92 -7.17
CA TYR A 185 2.23 -2.55 -6.53
C TYR A 185 2.12 -2.36 -5.01
N CYS A 186 1.94 -3.48 -4.31
CA CYS A 186 1.72 -3.50 -2.87
C CYS A 186 3.05 -3.58 -2.12
N MET A 187 3.44 -2.47 -1.48
CA MET A 187 4.67 -2.37 -0.69
C MET A 187 4.34 -2.32 0.80
N PHE A 188 3.84 -3.43 1.31
CA PHE A 188 3.42 -3.56 2.71
C PHE A 188 3.42 -5.04 3.12
N CYS A 189 3.46 -5.30 4.43
CA CYS A 189 3.43 -6.66 4.96
C CYS A 189 2.13 -7.39 4.57
N ARG A 190 2.23 -8.69 4.30
CA ARG A 190 1.06 -9.57 4.08
C ARG A 190 0.84 -10.41 5.34
N ALA A 191 1.10 -9.79 6.50
CA ALA A 191 1.12 -10.46 7.78
C ALA A 191 -0.29 -10.99 8.13
N THR A 192 -0.33 -12.05 8.92
CA THR A 192 -1.52 -12.73 9.44
C THR A 192 -1.32 -12.95 10.93
N ASP A 193 -2.31 -13.51 11.61
CA ASP A 193 -2.19 -13.91 13.02
C ASP A 193 -1.06 -14.93 13.25
N ASP A 194 -0.72 -15.72 12.22
CA ASP A 194 0.23 -16.83 12.29
C ASP A 194 1.60 -16.46 11.67
N SER A 195 1.80 -15.19 11.32
CA SER A 195 3.01 -14.73 10.64
C SER A 195 4.25 -14.82 11.51
N THR A 196 5.22 -15.60 11.04
CA THR A 196 6.53 -15.78 11.70
C THR A 196 7.70 -15.51 10.76
N THR A 197 7.45 -15.37 9.47
CA THR A 197 8.46 -15.20 8.43
C THR A 197 8.67 -13.73 8.07
N TRP A 198 9.94 -13.36 7.93
CA TRP A 198 10.36 -12.04 7.45
C TRP A 198 10.94 -12.14 6.05
N PHE A 199 10.53 -11.24 5.16
CA PHE A 199 11.13 -11.01 3.87
C PHE A 199 11.69 -9.60 3.78
N SER A 200 13.02 -9.51 3.81
CA SER A 200 13.77 -8.28 3.57
C SER A 200 14.16 -8.23 2.10
N ALA A 201 13.42 -7.47 1.30
CA ALA A 201 13.72 -7.35 -0.12
C ALA A 201 15.00 -6.53 -0.36
N THR A 202 15.78 -6.97 -1.34
CA THR A 202 16.82 -6.15 -1.96
C THR A 202 16.23 -5.39 -3.15
N ALA A 203 16.86 -4.28 -3.53
CA ALA A 203 16.54 -3.63 -4.80
C ALA A 203 16.99 -4.52 -5.96
N GLY A 204 16.20 -4.52 -7.02
CA GLY A 204 16.49 -5.17 -8.29
C GLY A 204 15.26 -5.19 -9.18
N ALA A 205 15.44 -5.33 -10.49
CA ALA A 205 14.31 -5.37 -11.41
C ALA A 205 13.26 -6.39 -10.97
N ILE A 206 11.97 -6.03 -11.10
CA ILE A 206 10.89 -7.01 -10.92
C ILE A 206 11.15 -8.16 -11.89
N LYS A 207 11.54 -9.31 -11.36
CA LYS A 207 11.50 -10.56 -12.08
C LYS A 207 10.03 -10.96 -12.16
N THR A 208 9.33 -10.49 -13.18
CA THR A 208 7.98 -10.95 -13.45
C THR A 208 8.08 -12.41 -13.88
N LYS A 209 7.20 -13.25 -13.32
CA LYS A 209 6.99 -14.59 -13.85
C LYS A 209 6.49 -14.41 -15.29
N GLN A 210 7.18 -14.97 -16.27
CA GLN A 210 6.69 -14.97 -17.64
C GLN A 210 5.35 -15.71 -17.68
N GLY A 211 4.54 -15.47 -18.72
CA GLY A 211 3.20 -16.07 -18.84
C GLY A 211 3.20 -17.62 -18.85
N ASP A 212 4.37 -18.24 -18.95
CA ASP A 212 4.61 -19.69 -18.91
C ASP A 212 4.94 -20.25 -17.50
N GLY A 213 5.04 -19.38 -16.50
CA GLY A 213 5.39 -19.78 -15.15
C GLY A 213 6.91 -19.87 -14.86
N SER A 214 7.78 -19.45 -15.77
CA SER A 214 9.22 -19.32 -15.52
C SER A 214 9.60 -17.96 -14.94
N TRP A 215 10.71 -17.89 -14.20
CA TRP A 215 11.25 -16.63 -13.66
C TRP A 215 12.43 -16.17 -14.55
N ALA A 216 12.38 -14.94 -15.05
CA ALA A 216 13.52 -14.29 -15.72
C ALA A 216 14.52 -13.75 -14.68
#